data_AF-A0A410Q8L9-F1
#
_entry.id   AF-A0A410Q8L9-F1
#
_cell.length_a   1.000
_cell.length_b   1.000
_cell.length_c   1.000
_cell.angle_alpha   90.00
_cell.angle_beta   90.00
_cell.angle_gamma   90.00
#
_symmetry.space_group_name_H-M   'P 1'
#
loop_
_entity.id
_entity.type
_entity.pdbx_description
1 polymer ?
#
loop_
_entity_poly.entity_id
_entity_poly.type
_entity_poly.pdbx_seq_one_letter_code
_entity_poly.pdbx_strand_id
1 'polypeptide(L)'
;MKNKIEQNEKGIQIKVDSLLYETVRQYCSSNLYPLESSEEIEKMASIEDKSMYIKNKMRNMIFALTGLFNMTRKELEGYFSAREAFLLVRICYNGLFHVKRINPKLLIIMKLEDSLKYEPTAFTEEDIEIAKTLKEKLQALTTFQAYTIMMLACSFKGKQNFTIDDVGEAFLAA
;
A
#
# COMPACT_ATOMS: atom_id res chain seq x y z
N MET A 1 -0.22 23.90 18.72
CA MET A 1 1.18 23.88 18.21
C MET A 1 1.23 24.73 16.94
N LYS A 2 2.02 25.82 16.91
CA LYS A 2 2.11 26.71 15.73
C LYS A 2 3.06 26.10 14.70
N ASN A 3 2.61 25.99 13.45
CA ASN A 3 3.38 25.43 12.34
C ASN A 3 4.44 26.44 11.88
N LYS A 4 5.70 25.99 11.78
CA LYS A 4 6.82 26.77 11.22
C LYS A 4 6.87 26.55 9.70
N ILE A 5 6.85 27.63 8.95
CA ILE A 5 7.11 27.65 7.51
C ILE A 5 8.58 28.03 7.36
N GLU A 6 9.39 27.16 6.76
CA GLU A 6 10.78 27.47 6.43
C GLU A 6 10.91 27.51 4.91
N GLN A 7 11.27 28.69 4.38
CA GLN A 7 11.62 28.87 2.98
C GLN A 7 13.08 28.49 2.77
N ASN A 8 13.36 27.81 1.67
CA ASN A 8 14.72 27.73 1.14
C ASN A 8 14.67 27.83 -0.39
N GLU A 9 15.82 28.11 -1.03
CA GLU A 9 15.97 28.44 -2.45
C GLU A 9 15.41 27.41 -3.46
N LYS A 10 14.88 26.26 -3.00
CA LYS A 10 14.34 25.16 -3.82
C LYS A 10 12.83 24.92 -3.68
N GLY A 11 12.08 25.82 -3.04
CA GLY A 11 10.60 25.77 -2.96
C GLY A 11 10.04 25.73 -1.54
N ILE A 12 8.71 25.57 -1.43
CA ILE A 12 7.97 25.59 -0.16
C ILE A 12 8.01 24.18 0.48
N GLN A 13 8.61 24.05 1.66
CA GLN A 13 8.50 22.84 2.48
C GLN A 13 7.36 23.00 3.50
N ILE A 14 6.39 22.10 3.47
CA ILE A 14 5.29 22.06 4.46
C ILE A 14 5.54 20.89 5.41
N LYS A 15 5.69 21.20 6.69
CA LYS A 15 5.67 20.19 7.75
C LYS A 15 4.24 19.64 7.86
N VAL A 16 4.06 18.40 7.44
CA VAL A 16 2.79 17.69 7.49
C VAL A 16 2.48 17.29 8.94
N ASP A 17 1.21 17.37 9.32
CA ASP A 17 0.70 16.94 10.62
C ASP A 17 1.02 15.46 10.86
N SER A 18 1.34 15.07 12.10
CA SER A 18 1.75 13.69 12.42
C SER A 18 0.65 12.66 12.14
N LEU A 19 -0.62 13.01 12.31
CA LEU A 19 -1.74 12.12 12.01
C LEU A 19 -1.90 11.90 10.50
N LEU A 20 -1.74 12.98 9.72
CA LEU A 20 -1.75 12.91 8.26
C LEU A 20 -0.51 12.15 7.75
N TYR A 21 0.65 12.33 8.39
CA TYR A 21 1.87 11.60 8.10
C TYR A 21 1.74 10.10 8.40
N GLU A 22 1.15 9.71 9.54
CA GLU A 22 0.93 8.30 9.88
C GLU A 22 -0.07 7.63 8.92
N THR A 23 -1.09 8.38 8.46
CA THR A 23 -2.04 7.91 7.44
C THR A 23 -1.35 7.70 6.08
N VAL A 24 -0.33 8.50 5.76
CA VAL A 24 0.42 8.45 4.50
C VAL A 24 1.62 7.49 4.57
N ARG A 25 2.25 7.32 5.73
CA ARG A 25 3.45 6.48 5.93
C ARG A 25 3.19 5.01 5.62
N GLN A 26 1.94 4.57 5.81
CA GLN A 26 1.53 3.23 5.40
C GLN A 26 1.55 3.07 3.87
N TYR A 27 1.44 4.15 3.09
CA TYR A 27 1.58 4.14 1.64
C TYR A 27 3.01 4.56 1.26
N CYS A 28 3.78 3.66 0.63
CA CYS A 28 5.14 3.95 0.13
C CYS A 28 5.15 5.12 -0.87
N SER A 29 5.25 6.33 -0.34
CA SER A 29 5.33 7.57 -1.09
C SER A 29 6.38 8.44 -0.42
N SER A 30 7.24 9.06 -1.22
CA SER A 30 8.28 9.98 -0.75
C SER A 30 7.68 11.12 0.07
N ASN A 31 8.45 11.69 0.99
CA ASN A 31 8.11 12.94 1.71
C ASN A 31 8.03 14.18 0.80
N LEU A 32 8.01 14.00 -0.52
CA LEU A 32 8.08 15.03 -1.55
C LEU A 32 7.02 14.68 -2.60
N TYR A 33 6.05 15.58 -2.76
CA TYR A 33 4.97 15.48 -3.72
C TYR A 33 5.14 16.57 -4.78
N PRO A 34 5.39 16.22 -6.05
CA PRO A 34 5.46 17.21 -7.11
C PRO A 34 4.07 17.84 -7.30
N LEU A 35 4.00 19.16 -7.21
CA LEU A 35 2.79 19.91 -7.48
C LEU A 35 2.86 20.36 -8.95
N GLU A 36 1.85 19.99 -9.74
CA GLU A 36 1.51 20.76 -10.93
C GLU A 36 1.14 22.17 -10.47
N SER A 37 1.99 23.16 -10.77
CA SER A 37 1.63 24.56 -10.64
C SER A 37 0.67 24.90 -11.78
N SER A 38 -0.51 25.45 -11.46
CA SER A 38 -1.19 26.24 -12.47
C SER A 38 -0.54 27.62 -12.45
N GLU A 39 -0.04 28.06 -13.60
CA GLU A 39 0.62 29.36 -13.78
C GLU A 39 -0.24 30.55 -13.28
N GLU A 40 -1.56 30.34 -13.17
CA GLU A 40 -2.54 31.32 -12.71
C GLU A 40 -2.57 31.51 -11.18
N ILE A 41 -2.33 30.46 -10.37
CA ILE A 41 -2.31 30.58 -8.90
C ILE A 41 -1.04 31.32 -8.42
N GLU A 42 0.05 31.25 -9.19
CA GLU A 42 1.33 31.82 -8.79
C GLU A 42 1.36 33.35 -8.76
N LYS A 43 0.58 34.02 -9.62
CA LYS A 43 0.67 35.48 -9.85
C LYS A 43 -0.14 36.36 -8.89
N MET A 44 -1.17 35.82 -8.21
CA MET A 44 -2.06 36.64 -7.36
C MET A 44 -2.30 36.12 -5.94
N ALA A 45 -1.89 34.88 -5.61
CA ALA A 45 -2.14 34.29 -4.30
C ALA A 45 -1.03 34.63 -3.28
N SER A 46 -1.41 34.92 -2.03
CA SER A 46 -0.45 35.08 -0.94
C SER A 46 0.29 33.76 -0.63
N ILE A 47 1.39 33.82 0.11
CA ILE A 47 2.12 32.62 0.57
C ILE A 47 1.21 31.73 1.44
N GLU A 48 0.34 32.35 2.23
CA GLU A 48 -0.63 31.65 3.08
C GLU A 48 -1.67 30.91 2.24
N ASP A 49 -2.21 31.55 1.20
CA ASP A 49 -3.15 30.94 0.26
C ASP A 49 -2.52 29.75 -0.48
N LYS A 50 -1.26 29.90 -0.94
CA LYS A 50 -0.50 28.82 -1.58
C LYS A 50 -0.29 27.65 -0.61
N SER A 51 0.06 27.92 0.65
CA SER A 51 0.21 26.87 1.67
C SER A 51 -1.10 26.14 1.95
N MET A 52 -2.21 26.88 2.06
CA MET A 52 -3.53 26.32 2.32
C MET A 52 -4.02 25.47 1.13
N TYR A 53 -3.83 25.95 -0.10
CA TYR A 53 -4.15 25.22 -1.31
C TYR A 53 -3.39 23.89 -1.40
N ILE A 54 -2.07 23.90 -1.14
CA ILE A 54 -1.25 22.68 -1.17
C ILE A 54 -1.73 21.68 -0.11
N LYS A 55 -2.00 22.14 1.13
CA LYS A 55 -2.53 21.27 2.19
C LYS A 55 -3.86 20.64 1.78
N ASN A 56 -4.76 21.41 1.19
CA ASN A 56 -6.04 20.90 0.70
C ASN A 56 -5.85 19.89 -0.44
N LYS A 57 -4.94 20.15 -1.38
CA LYS A 57 -4.61 19.21 -2.47
C LYS A 57 -4.05 17.90 -1.92
N MET A 58 -3.08 17.94 -1.01
CA MET A 58 -2.54 16.75 -0.34
C MET A 58 -3.62 15.98 0.40
N ARG A 59 -4.45 16.68 1.18
CA ARG A 59 -5.58 16.08 1.90
C ARG A 59 -6.55 15.38 0.97
N ASN A 60 -6.94 16.03 -0.14
CA ASN A 60 -7.85 15.46 -1.12
C ASN A 60 -7.23 14.24 -1.83
N MET A 61 -5.94 14.28 -2.16
CA MET A 61 -5.23 13.13 -2.73
C MET A 61 -5.22 11.94 -1.76
N ILE A 62 -4.95 12.19 -0.48
CA ILE A 62 -4.95 11.13 0.55
C ILE A 62 -6.35 10.52 0.66
N PHE A 63 -7.40 11.34 0.79
CA PHE A 63 -8.75 10.82 0.87
C PHE A 63 -9.17 10.04 -0.38
N ALA A 64 -8.79 10.51 -1.57
CA ALA A 64 -9.07 9.80 -2.81
C ALA A 64 -8.34 8.44 -2.85
N LEU A 65 -7.06 8.40 -2.47
CA LEU A 65 -6.27 7.16 -2.44
C LEU A 65 -6.78 6.19 -1.38
N THR A 66 -7.13 6.66 -0.18
CA THR A 66 -7.74 5.85 0.88
C THR A 66 -9.11 5.33 0.44
N GLY A 67 -9.93 6.17 -0.21
CA GLY A 67 -11.22 5.78 -0.77
C GLY A 67 -11.06 4.67 -1.81
N LEU A 68 -10.15 4.85 -2.76
CA LEU A 68 -9.83 3.87 -3.80
C LEU A 68 -9.32 2.55 -3.18
N PHE A 69 -8.43 2.63 -2.20
CA PHE A 69 -7.94 1.45 -1.47
C PHE A 69 -9.08 0.69 -0.79
N ASN A 70 -9.96 1.38 -0.08
CA ASN A 70 -11.10 0.76 0.60
C ASN A 70 -12.12 0.16 -0.37
N MET A 71 -12.36 0.81 -1.51
CA MET A 71 -13.21 0.26 -2.57
C MET A 71 -12.60 -1.03 -3.13
N THR A 72 -11.31 -1.01 -3.49
CA THR A 72 -10.61 -2.18 -4.00
C THR A 72 -10.51 -3.29 -2.95
N ARG A 73 -10.37 -2.96 -1.65
CA ARG A 73 -10.44 -3.95 -0.57
C ARG A 73 -11.78 -4.69 -0.59
N LYS A 74 -12.90 -3.96 -0.73
CA LYS A 74 -14.24 -4.56 -0.81
C LYS A 74 -14.44 -5.39 -2.08
N GLU A 75 -13.90 -4.98 -3.22
CA GLU A 75 -13.93 -5.79 -4.45
C GLU A 75 -13.21 -7.14 -4.29
N LEU A 76 -12.22 -7.20 -3.40
CA LEU A 76 -11.42 -8.39 -3.13
C LEU A 76 -11.94 -9.21 -1.95
N GLU A 77 -13.04 -8.79 -1.32
CA GLU A 77 -13.65 -9.50 -0.20
C GLU A 77 -14.10 -10.90 -0.66
N GLY A 78 -13.66 -11.94 0.05
CA GLY A 78 -13.96 -13.33 -0.31
C GLY A 78 -13.29 -13.83 -1.60
N TYR A 79 -12.45 -13.02 -2.27
CA TYR A 79 -11.77 -13.42 -3.50
C TYR A 79 -10.74 -14.54 -3.24
N PHE A 80 -10.07 -14.49 -2.08
CA PHE A 80 -9.19 -15.54 -1.59
C PHE A 80 -9.92 -16.37 -0.54
N SER A 81 -9.63 -17.66 -0.46
CA SER A 81 -9.95 -18.46 0.72
C SER A 81 -9.04 -18.07 1.89
N ALA A 82 -9.43 -18.43 3.12
CA ALA A 82 -8.60 -18.16 4.30
C ALA A 82 -7.19 -18.77 4.19
N ARG A 83 -7.06 -19.97 3.58
CA ARG A 83 -5.76 -20.61 3.36
C ARG A 83 -4.92 -19.89 2.30
N GLU A 84 -5.54 -19.45 1.20
CA GLU A 84 -4.86 -18.64 0.18
C GLU A 84 -4.37 -17.31 0.76
N ALA A 85 -5.21 -16.63 1.55
CA ALA A 85 -4.86 -15.39 2.24
C ALA A 85 -3.73 -15.60 3.26
N PHE A 86 -3.76 -16.71 4.01
CA PHE A 86 -2.68 -17.04 4.95
C PHE A 86 -1.35 -17.29 4.24
N LEU A 87 -1.37 -18.02 3.12
CA LEU A 87 -0.19 -18.23 2.28
C LEU A 87 0.35 -16.91 1.72
N LEU A 88 -0.53 -16.01 1.25
CA LEU A 88 -0.18 -14.66 0.81
C LEU A 88 0.54 -13.85 1.90
N VAL A 89 0.02 -13.89 3.13
CA VAL A 89 0.67 -13.20 4.25
C VAL A 89 2.07 -13.76 4.49
N ARG A 90 2.24 -15.09 4.49
CA ARG A 90 3.56 -15.74 4.69
C ARG A 90 4.58 -15.34 3.63
N ILE A 91 4.22 -15.38 2.34
CA ILE A 91 5.16 -15.02 1.25
C ILE A 91 5.52 -13.53 1.29
N CYS A 92 4.60 -12.67 1.74
CA CYS A 92 4.86 -11.24 1.86
C CYS A 92 5.64 -10.88 3.13
N TYR A 93 5.51 -11.65 4.21
CA TYR A 93 6.16 -11.39 5.50
C TYR A 93 7.69 -11.42 5.41
N ASN A 94 8.24 -12.38 4.66
CA ASN A 94 9.68 -12.53 4.44
C ASN A 94 10.20 -11.70 3.24
N GLY A 95 9.32 -10.95 2.58
CA GLY A 95 9.66 -10.13 1.41
C GLY A 95 10.34 -8.81 1.76
N LEU A 96 11.49 -8.54 1.16
CA LEU A 96 12.01 -7.18 1.01
C LEU A 96 11.33 -6.51 -0.19
N PHE A 97 10.56 -5.45 0.06
CA PHE A 97 9.85 -4.70 -0.98
C PHE A 97 10.61 -3.43 -1.34
N HIS A 98 11.00 -3.30 -2.61
CA HIS A 98 11.47 -2.02 -3.15
C HIS A 98 10.41 -1.43 -4.09
N VAL A 99 9.51 -0.62 -3.52
CA VAL A 99 8.25 -0.19 -4.17
C VAL A 99 8.46 0.74 -5.38
N LYS A 100 9.65 1.31 -5.58
CA LYS A 100 9.86 2.34 -6.62
C LYS A 100 9.98 1.85 -8.06
N ARG A 101 10.11 0.53 -8.34
CA ARG A 101 10.46 0.07 -9.71
C ARG A 101 9.77 -1.19 -10.22
N ILE A 102 9.10 -1.96 -9.38
CA ILE A 102 8.55 -3.27 -9.79
C ILE A 102 7.03 -3.23 -9.71
N ASN A 103 6.37 -3.70 -10.77
CA ASN A 103 4.92 -3.88 -10.81
C ASN A 103 4.48 -4.79 -9.64
N PRO A 104 3.58 -4.32 -8.75
CA PRO A 104 3.09 -5.10 -7.60
C PRO A 104 2.62 -6.52 -7.93
N LYS A 105 1.92 -6.71 -9.05
CA LYS A 105 1.46 -8.03 -9.49
C LYS A 105 2.62 -8.96 -9.84
N LEU A 106 3.60 -8.46 -10.59
CA LEU A 106 4.78 -9.26 -10.91
C LEU A 106 5.56 -9.60 -9.64
N LEU A 107 5.67 -8.66 -8.71
CA LEU A 107 6.42 -8.86 -7.47
C LEU A 107 5.80 -9.94 -6.58
N ILE A 108 4.48 -9.93 -6.39
CA ILE A 108 3.82 -10.94 -5.55
C ILE A 108 3.86 -12.34 -6.17
N ILE A 109 3.77 -12.43 -7.50
CA ILE A 109 3.91 -13.71 -8.23
C ILE A 109 5.34 -14.24 -8.11
N MET A 110 6.35 -13.40 -8.36
CA MET A 110 7.75 -13.79 -8.20
C MET A 110 8.04 -14.25 -6.77
N LYS A 111 7.46 -13.58 -5.77
CA LYS A 111 7.62 -13.99 -4.36
C LYS A 111 6.99 -15.36 -4.08
N LEU A 112 5.81 -15.62 -4.61
CA LEU A 112 5.19 -16.94 -4.50
C LEU A 112 6.10 -18.02 -5.13
N GLU A 113 6.58 -17.78 -6.34
CA GLU A 113 7.47 -18.72 -7.05
C GLU A 113 8.80 -18.94 -6.31
N ASP A 114 9.43 -17.86 -5.82
CA ASP A 114 10.68 -17.92 -5.07
C ASP A 114 10.48 -18.68 -3.75
N SER A 115 9.41 -18.41 -3.01
CA SER A 115 9.11 -19.13 -1.77
C SER A 115 8.96 -20.63 -2.02
N LEU A 116 8.20 -21.05 -3.03
CA LEU A 116 8.05 -22.47 -3.35
C LEU A 116 9.37 -23.13 -3.77
N LYS A 117 10.23 -22.38 -4.47
CA LYS A 117 11.49 -22.89 -5.03
C LYS A 117 12.61 -22.98 -3.99
N TYR A 118 12.75 -21.95 -3.15
CA TYR A 118 13.89 -21.78 -2.25
C TYR A 118 13.58 -22.10 -0.79
N GLU A 119 12.30 -22.20 -0.41
CA GLU A 119 11.87 -22.56 0.94
C GLU A 119 10.95 -23.80 0.95
N PRO A 120 11.31 -24.92 0.27
CA PRO A 120 10.40 -26.06 0.10
C PRO A 120 9.99 -26.72 1.42
N THR A 121 10.81 -26.63 2.47
CA THR A 121 10.49 -27.17 3.81
C THR A 121 9.49 -26.32 4.58
N ALA A 122 9.17 -25.11 4.11
CA ALA A 122 8.19 -24.23 4.73
C ALA A 122 6.75 -24.53 4.30
N PHE A 123 6.55 -25.43 3.34
CA PHE A 123 5.26 -25.72 2.69
C PHE A 123 4.93 -27.21 2.75
N THR A 124 3.67 -27.51 3.02
CA THR A 124 3.09 -28.84 2.90
C THR A 124 2.72 -29.14 1.44
N GLU A 125 2.42 -30.40 1.11
CA GLU A 125 1.88 -30.77 -0.21
C GLU A 125 0.57 -30.01 -0.50
N GLU A 126 -0.27 -29.81 0.51
CA GLU A 126 -1.50 -29.03 0.39
C GLU A 126 -1.22 -27.56 0.07
N ASP A 127 -0.22 -26.95 0.71
CA ASP A 127 0.19 -25.57 0.41
C ASP A 127 0.69 -25.42 -1.04
N ILE A 128 1.37 -26.44 -1.58
CA ILE A 128 1.84 -26.45 -2.97
C ILE A 128 0.67 -26.47 -3.96
N GLU A 129 -0.37 -27.26 -3.69
CA GLU A 129 -1.57 -27.26 -4.54
C GLU A 129 -2.34 -25.93 -4.45
N ILE A 130 -2.49 -25.38 -3.25
CA ILE A 130 -3.09 -24.05 -3.04
C ILE A 130 -2.29 -22.97 -3.75
N ALA A 131 -0.97 -23.07 -3.78
CA ALA A 131 -0.12 -22.11 -4.46
C ALA A 131 -0.37 -22.06 -5.98
N LYS A 132 -0.76 -23.18 -6.60
CA LYS A 132 -1.12 -23.21 -8.04
C LYS A 132 -2.37 -22.37 -8.30
N THR A 133 -3.45 -22.59 -7.55
CA THR A 133 -4.70 -21.81 -7.71
C THR A 133 -4.49 -20.34 -7.33
N LEU A 134 -3.69 -20.09 -6.29
CA LEU A 134 -3.32 -18.74 -5.87
C LEU A 134 -2.59 -17.98 -6.99
N LYS A 135 -1.65 -18.63 -7.69
CA LYS A 135 -0.91 -18.02 -8.80
C LYS A 135 -1.84 -17.55 -9.92
N GLU A 136 -2.80 -18.38 -10.31
CA GLU A 136 -3.79 -18.04 -11.35
C GLU A 136 -4.64 -16.83 -10.92
N LYS A 137 -5.13 -16.85 -9.68
CA LYS A 137 -5.87 -15.73 -9.10
C LYS A 137 -5.06 -14.44 -9.08
N LEU A 138 -3.78 -14.50 -8.75
CA LEU A 138 -2.87 -13.35 -8.73
C LEU A 138 -2.62 -12.78 -10.14
N GLN A 139 -2.54 -13.65 -11.16
CA GLN A 139 -2.37 -13.22 -12.55
C GLN A 139 -3.58 -12.43 -13.08
N ALA A 140 -4.78 -12.83 -12.66
CA ALA A 140 -6.05 -12.21 -13.04
C ALA A 140 -6.25 -10.81 -12.44
N LEU A 141 -5.52 -10.46 -11.38
CA LEU A 141 -5.64 -9.14 -10.74
C LEU A 141 -5.16 -8.00 -11.63
N THR A 142 -5.75 -6.84 -11.42
CA THR A 142 -5.13 -5.57 -11.82
C THR A 142 -3.89 -5.27 -10.96
N THR A 143 -3.01 -4.41 -11.46
CA THR A 143 -1.83 -3.97 -10.71
C THR A 143 -2.21 -3.33 -9.36
N PHE A 144 -3.31 -2.58 -9.30
CA PHE A 144 -3.76 -1.90 -8.08
C PHE A 144 -4.41 -2.86 -7.07
N GLN A 145 -5.14 -3.87 -7.54
CA GLN A 145 -5.62 -4.95 -6.68
C GLN A 145 -4.47 -5.74 -6.05
N ALA A 146 -3.44 -6.08 -6.84
CA ALA A 146 -2.24 -6.73 -6.32
C ALA A 146 -1.51 -5.85 -5.29
N TYR A 147 -1.41 -4.53 -5.54
CA TYR A 147 -0.89 -3.59 -4.55
C TYR A 147 -1.71 -3.60 -3.24
N THR A 148 -3.04 -3.60 -3.35
CA THR A 148 -3.94 -3.64 -2.20
C THR A 148 -3.72 -4.90 -1.35
N ILE A 149 -3.58 -6.06 -1.97
CA ILE A 149 -3.28 -7.33 -1.28
C ILE A 149 -1.92 -7.27 -0.58
N MET A 150 -0.88 -6.76 -1.25
CA MET A 150 0.43 -6.61 -0.64
C MET A 150 0.37 -5.72 0.60
N MET A 151 -0.39 -4.62 0.55
CA MET A 151 -0.61 -3.73 1.68
C MET A 151 -1.33 -4.42 2.84
N LEU A 152 -2.40 -5.19 2.56
CA LEU A 152 -3.09 -6.00 3.55
C LEU A 152 -2.15 -7.03 4.19
N ALA A 153 -1.38 -7.75 3.38
CA ALA A 153 -0.40 -8.72 3.86
C ALA A 153 0.68 -8.07 4.73
N CYS A 154 1.15 -6.88 4.34
CA CYS A 154 2.12 -6.11 5.12
C CYS A 154 1.54 -5.56 6.43
N SER A 155 0.22 -5.42 6.56
CA SER A 155 -0.41 -5.01 7.84
C SER A 155 -0.23 -6.03 8.97
N PHE A 156 0.15 -7.27 8.63
CA PHE A 156 0.50 -8.32 9.58
C PHE A 156 1.99 -8.30 9.96
N LYS A 157 2.81 -7.47 9.30
CA LYS A 157 4.23 -7.36 9.60
C LYS A 157 4.44 -6.83 11.02
N GLY A 158 5.18 -7.57 11.85
CA GLY A 158 5.41 -7.21 13.25
C GLY A 158 4.31 -7.66 14.22
N LYS A 159 3.21 -8.26 13.73
CA LYS A 159 2.29 -9.00 14.60
C LYS A 159 2.91 -10.36 14.92
N GLN A 160 3.04 -10.68 16.21
CA GLN A 160 3.42 -12.02 16.64
C GLN A 160 2.15 -12.87 16.78
N ASN A 161 2.20 -14.12 16.33
CA ASN A 161 1.17 -15.15 16.56
C ASN A 161 -0.23 -14.84 15.98
N PHE A 162 -0.32 -14.38 14.74
CA PHE A 162 -1.61 -14.32 14.03
C PHE A 162 -2.01 -15.71 13.50
N THR A 163 -3.30 -15.98 13.45
CA THR A 163 -3.92 -17.23 13.03
C THR A 163 -4.49 -17.12 11.61
N ILE A 164 -4.95 -18.25 11.07
CA ILE A 164 -5.70 -18.26 9.81
C ILE A 164 -7.00 -17.46 9.90
N ASP A 165 -7.63 -17.43 11.08
CA ASP A 165 -8.86 -16.68 11.32
C ASP A 165 -8.60 -15.18 11.34
N ASP A 166 -7.51 -14.73 11.97
CA ASP A 166 -7.10 -13.31 11.95
C ASP A 166 -6.86 -12.80 10.51
N VAL A 167 -6.25 -13.65 9.67
CA VAL A 167 -6.02 -13.34 8.26
C VAL A 167 -7.32 -13.40 7.47
N GLY A 168 -8.17 -14.38 7.79
CA GLY A 168 -9.53 -14.49 7.27
C GLY A 168 -10.30 -13.20 7.50
N GLU A 169 -10.37 -12.70 8.74
CA GLU A 169 -11.08 -11.44 9.04
C GLU A 169 -10.54 -10.25 8.23
N ALA A 170 -9.22 -10.13 8.07
CA ALA A 170 -8.65 -9.00 7.33
C ALA A 170 -8.89 -9.03 5.80
N PHE A 171 -9.04 -10.23 5.22
CA PHE A 171 -9.26 -10.43 3.78
C PHE A 171 -10.72 -10.73 3.40
N LEU A 172 -11.53 -11.17 4.36
CA LEU A 172 -12.87 -11.72 4.16
C LEU A 172 -13.97 -10.94 4.88
N ALA A 173 -13.65 -9.96 5.73
CA ALA A 173 -14.66 -9.15 6.41
C ALA A 173 -14.75 -7.73 5.82
N ALA A 174 -15.99 -7.33 5.49
CA ALA A 174 -16.39 -5.96 5.17
C ALA A 174 -16.08 -4.95 6.28
#